data_AF-A0A0B3RR67-F1
#
_entry.id   AF-A0A0B3RR67-F1
#
_cell.length_a   1.000
_cell.length_b   1.000
_cell.length_c   1.000
_cell.angle_alpha   90.00
_cell.angle_beta   90.00
_cell.angle_gamma   90.00
#
_symmetry.space_group_name_H-M   'P 1'
#
loop_
_entity.id
_entity.type
_entity.pdbx_description
1 polymer ?
#
loop_
_entity_poly.entity_id
_entity_poly.type
_entity_poly.pdbx_seq_one_letter_code
_entity_poly.pdbx_strand_id
1 'polypeptide(L)'
;MKVNAPQSIEGRQVWDLALRCGGQIRASSGRVIGYDMTAVLAVGDALGIPRIAVAELMPRIEQAAVAAINEAADQEIESAGHGAAEGHIPG
;
A
#
# COMPACT_ATOMS: atom_id res chain seq x y z
N MET A 1 8.94 16.62 16.37
CA MET A 1 7.79 16.38 15.46
C MET A 1 8.10 15.11 14.67
N LYS A 2 7.21 14.10 14.66
CA LYS A 2 7.44 12.87 13.88
C LYS A 2 7.10 13.17 12.41
N VAL A 3 8.05 12.93 11.50
CA VAL A 3 8.02 13.45 10.12
C VAL A 3 6.93 12.78 9.26
N ASN A 4 6.48 11.57 9.60
CA ASN A 4 5.46 10.82 8.87
C ASN A 4 4.34 10.34 9.81
N ALA A 5 3.70 11.28 10.51
CA ALA A 5 2.57 10.98 11.37
C ALA A 5 1.40 11.92 11.05
N PRO A 6 0.15 11.44 11.11
CA PRO A 6 -0.99 12.29 10.78
C PRO A 6 -1.14 13.39 11.85
N GLN A 7 -1.17 14.64 11.37
CA GLN A 7 -1.25 15.83 12.23
C GLN A 7 -2.68 16.29 12.53
N SER A 8 -3.67 15.69 11.85
CA SER A 8 -5.10 15.91 12.07
C SER A 8 -5.81 14.61 12.47
N ILE A 9 -7.05 14.73 12.94
CA ILE A 9 -7.91 13.57 13.24
C ILE A 9 -8.27 12.85 11.96
N GLU A 10 -8.62 13.61 10.93
CA GLU A 10 -8.95 13.13 9.59
C GLU A 10 -7.79 12.33 9.00
N GLY A 11 -6.56 12.83 9.14
CA GLY A 11 -5.37 12.12 8.70
C GLY A 11 -5.18 10.80 9.43
N ARG A 12 -5.42 10.75 10.75
CA ARG A 12 -5.34 9.49 11.51
C ARG A 12 -6.42 8.50 11.07
N GLN A 13 -7.65 8.98 10.86
CA GLN A 13 -8.77 8.16 10.43
C GLN A 13 -8.53 7.56 9.05
N VAL A 14 -8.08 8.36 8.08
CA VAL A 14 -7.82 7.86 6.72
C VAL A 14 -6.60 6.93 6.70
N TRP A 15 -5.59 7.18 7.53
CA TRP A 15 -4.46 6.25 7.68
C TRP A 15 -4.90 4.89 8.24
N ASP A 16 -5.72 4.86 9.29
CA ASP A 16 -6.29 3.61 9.84
C ASP A 16 -7.19 2.90 8.81
N LEU A 17 -8.02 3.66 8.07
CA LEU A 17 -8.84 3.14 6.98
C LEU A 17 -8.00 2.44 5.90
N ALA A 18 -6.90 3.06 5.48
CA ALA A 18 -6.00 2.48 4.48
C ALA A 18 -5.42 1.15 4.97
N LEU A 19 -4.97 1.08 6.22
CA LEU A 19 -4.45 -0.16 6.80
C LEU A 19 -5.52 -1.26 6.87
N ARG A 20 -6.75 -0.93 7.26
CA ARG A 20 -7.88 -1.88 7.27
C ARG A 20 -8.21 -2.40 5.87
N CYS A 21 -8.03 -1.55 4.86
CA CYS A 21 -8.28 -1.91 3.47
C CYS A 21 -7.06 -2.55 2.78
N GLY A 22 -6.00 -2.89 3.51
CA GLY A 22 -4.77 -3.47 2.93
C GLY A 22 -5.00 -4.78 2.16
N GLY A 23 -6.02 -5.55 2.51
CA GLY A 23 -6.43 -6.74 1.74
C GLY A 23 -7.35 -6.44 0.55
N GLN A 24 -7.85 -5.21 0.43
CA GLN A 24 -8.74 -4.75 -0.64
C GLN A 24 -7.91 -4.00 -1.69
N ILE A 25 -6.97 -4.71 -2.29
CA ILE A 25 -6.06 -4.17 -3.31
C ILE A 25 -6.41 -4.72 -4.69
N ARG A 26 -6.17 -3.89 -5.70
CA ARG A 26 -6.26 -4.27 -7.10
C ARG A 26 -4.86 -4.53 -7.61
N ALA A 27 -4.69 -5.66 -8.30
CA ALA A 27 -3.43 -6.05 -8.91
C ALA A 27 -3.65 -6.49 -10.36
N SER A 28 -2.64 -6.27 -11.19
CA SER A 28 -2.60 -6.70 -12.59
C SER A 28 -1.19 -7.14 -12.94
N SER A 29 -1.05 -8.27 -13.64
CA SER A 29 0.24 -8.84 -14.05
C SER A 29 1.26 -8.95 -12.90
N GLY A 30 0.80 -9.38 -11.71
CA GLY A 30 1.64 -9.55 -10.53
C GLY A 30 2.05 -8.23 -9.83
N ARG A 31 1.55 -7.08 -10.27
CA ARG A 31 1.84 -5.77 -9.67
C ARG A 31 0.59 -5.15 -9.06
N VAL A 32 0.75 -4.48 -7.93
CA VAL A 32 -0.33 -3.71 -7.31
C VAL A 32 -0.55 -2.43 -8.11
N ILE A 33 -1.80 -2.13 -8.44
CA ILE A 33 -2.18 -0.92 -9.19
C ILE A 33 -3.01 0.08 -8.37
N GLY A 34 -3.42 -0.30 -7.16
CA GLY A 34 -4.13 0.58 -6.23
C GLY A 34 -4.98 -0.17 -5.22
N TYR A 35 -5.68 0.57 -4.38
CA TYR A 35 -6.75 0.05 -3.56
C TYR A 35 -8.01 -0.17 -4.41
N ASP A 36 -8.91 -1.03 -3.93
CA ASP A 36 -10.30 -1.02 -4.34
C ASP A 36 -10.99 0.19 -3.68
N MET A 37 -11.14 1.27 -4.45
CA MET A 37 -11.73 2.51 -3.95
C MET A 37 -13.22 2.36 -3.60
N THR A 38 -13.93 1.38 -4.16
CA THR A 38 -15.32 1.11 -3.75
C THR A 38 -15.34 0.50 -2.35
N ALA A 39 -14.45 -0.45 -2.06
CA ALA A 39 -14.31 -1.00 -0.71
C ALA A 39 -13.86 0.06 0.30
N VAL A 40 -12.88 0.90 -0.06
CA VAL A 40 -12.39 1.98 0.81
C VAL A 40 -13.49 2.96 1.18
N LEU A 41 -14.29 3.41 0.20
CA LEU A 41 -15.40 4.33 0.46
C LEU A 41 -16.49 3.66 1.31
N ALA A 42 -16.83 2.39 1.05
CA ALA A 42 -17.82 1.66 1.83
C ALA A 42 -17.40 1.47 3.29
N VAL A 43 -16.14 1.10 3.54
CA VAL A 43 -15.59 0.98 4.90
C VAL A 43 -15.49 2.35 5.56
N GLY A 44 -15.07 3.39 4.84
CA GLY A 44 -15.01 4.76 5.34
C GLY A 44 -16.38 5.28 5.78
N ASP A 45 -17.40 5.07 4.95
CA ASP A 45 -18.79 5.42 5.26
C ASP A 45 -19.29 4.65 6.50
N ALA A 46 -18.99 3.34 6.60
CA ALA A 46 -19.37 2.52 7.75
C ALA A 46 -18.70 2.94 9.07
N LEU A 47 -17.48 3.48 9.00
CA LEU A 47 -16.73 3.99 10.16
C LEU A 47 -17.10 5.44 10.52
N GLY A 48 -17.98 6.09 9.74
CA GLY A 48 -18.35 7.49 9.94
C GLY A 48 -17.21 8.47 9.62
N ILE A 49 -16.26 8.08 8.78
CA ILE A 49 -15.15 8.95 8.37
C ILE A 49 -15.68 9.95 7.33
N PRO A 50 -15.38 11.26 7.45
CA PRO A 50 -15.82 12.23 6.46
C PRO A 50 -15.34 11.86 5.05
N ARG A 51 -16.28 11.69 4.11
CA ARG A 51 -15.97 11.35 2.72
C ARG A 51 -14.98 12.31 2.07
N ILE A 52 -15.06 13.60 2.40
CA ILE A 52 -14.12 14.61 1.91
C ILE A 52 -12.69 14.32 2.38
N ALA A 53 -12.50 13.88 3.63
CA ALA A 53 -11.19 13.52 4.13
C ALA A 53 -10.63 12.29 3.39
N VAL A 54 -11.48 11.27 3.14
CA VAL A 54 -11.08 10.09 2.37
C VAL A 54 -10.69 10.51 0.95
N ALA A 55 -11.52 11.31 0.28
CA ALA A 55 -11.27 11.76 -1.09
C ALA A 55 -9.97 12.58 -1.24
N GLU A 56 -9.67 13.44 -0.28
CA GLU A 56 -8.47 14.29 -0.32
C GLU A 56 -7.19 13.53 0.05
N LEU A 57 -7.24 12.65 1.05
CA LEU A 57 -6.05 12.04 1.64
C LEU A 57 -5.72 10.66 1.08
N MET A 58 -6.73 9.85 0.76
CA MET A 58 -6.53 8.47 0.32
C MET A 58 -5.68 8.33 -0.95
N PRO A 59 -5.87 9.17 -2.00
CA PRO A 59 -5.07 9.04 -3.23
C PRO A 59 -3.56 9.16 -3.00
N ARG A 60 -3.13 9.99 -2.04
CA ARG A 60 -1.72 10.13 -1.67
C ARG A 60 -1.18 8.89 -0.96
N ILE A 61 -1.99 8.29 -0.09
CA ILE A 61 -1.65 7.06 0.61
C ILE A 61 -1.58 5.89 -0.36
N GLU A 62 -2.54 5.78 -1.29
CA GLU A 62 -2.53 4.78 -2.36
C GLU A 62 -1.24 4.87 -3.19
N GLN A 63 -0.88 6.05 -3.65
CA GLN A 63 0.35 6.24 -4.43
C GLN A 63 1.59 5.75 -3.68
N ALA A 64 1.72 6.10 -2.40
CA ALA A 64 2.85 5.68 -1.58
C ALA A 64 2.85 4.17 -1.33
N ALA A 65 1.69 3.59 -1.02
CA ALA A 65 1.56 2.15 -0.78
C ALA A 65 1.86 1.33 -2.04
N VAL A 66 1.33 1.74 -3.20
CA VAL A 66 1.58 1.09 -4.50
C VAL A 66 3.08 1.10 -4.83
N ALA A 67 3.74 2.23 -4.64
CA ALA A 67 5.19 2.33 -4.85
C ALA A 67 5.95 1.37 -3.93
N ALA A 68 5.68 1.44 -2.62
CA ALA A 68 6.39 0.64 -1.63
C ALA A 68 6.16 -0.88 -1.77
N ILE A 69 4.93 -1.32 -2.04
CA ILE A 69 4.63 -2.75 -2.20
C ILE A 69 5.31 -3.31 -3.46
N ASN A 70 5.23 -2.58 -4.57
CA ASN A 70 5.85 -3.03 -5.82
C ASN A 70 7.38 -3.02 -5.72
N GLU A 71 7.97 -2.03 -5.06
CA GLU A 71 9.42 -1.99 -4.80
C GLU A 71 9.88 -3.18 -3.94
N ALA A 72 9.13 -3.52 -2.88
CA ALA A 72 9.43 -4.70 -2.06
C ALA A 72 9.34 -6.00 -2.87
N ALA A 73 8.35 -6.13 -3.75
CA ALA A 73 8.22 -7.29 -4.64
C ALA A 73 9.40 -7.41 -5.63
N ASP A 74 9.88 -6.28 -6.16
CA ASP A 74 11.06 -6.26 -7.05
C ASP A 74 12.32 -6.71 -6.28
N GLN A 75 12.52 -6.24 -5.05
CA GLN A 75 13.65 -6.63 -4.20
C GLN A 75 13.63 -8.12 -3.83
N GLU A 76 12.44 -8.70 -3.57
CA GLU A 76 12.28 -10.13 -3.31
C GLU A 76 12.71 -10.98 -4.51
N ILE A 77 12.29 -10.59 -5.72
CA ILE A 77 12.68 -11.26 -6.97
C ILE A 77 14.20 -11.20 -7.17
N GLU A 78 14.82 -10.03 -6.96
CA GLU A 78 16.27 -9.86 -7.09
C GLU A 78 17.05 -10.72 -6.09
N SER A 79 16.58 -10.79 -4.84
CA SER A 79 17.21 -11.62 -3.80
C SER A 79 17.11 -13.13 -4.10
N ALA A 80 15.98 -13.58 -4.65
CA ALA A 80 15.79 -14.96 -5.08
C ALA A 80 16.67 -15.32 -6.29
N GLY A 81 16.93 -14.36 -7.18
CA GLY A 81 17.82 -14.53 -8.33
C GLY A 81 19.30 -14.65 -7.97
N HIS A 82 19.77 -13.88 -6.97
CA HIS A 82 21.18 -13.93 -6.53
C HIS A 82 21.55 -15.26 -5.85
N GLY A 83 20.61 -15.94 -5.18
CA GLY A 83 20.85 -17.24 -4.54
C GLY A 83 21.05 -18.42 -5.51
N ALA A 84 20.72 -18.25 -6.80
CA ALA A 84 20.87 -19.31 -7.81
C ALA A 84 22.24 -19.33 -8.50
N ALA A 85 23.05 -18.27 -8.37
CA ALA A 85 24.30 -18.11 -9.12
C ALA A 85 25.55 -18.67 -8.39
N GLU A 86 25.47 -19.00 -7.10
CA GLU A 86 26.63 -19.48 -6.30
C GLU A 86 26.82 -21.01 -6.31
N GLY A 87 26.01 -21.75 -7.08
CA GLY A 87 26.00 -23.22 -7.07
C GLY A 87 26.90 -23.95 -8.09
N HIS A 88 27.70 -23.26 -8.91
CA HIS A 88 28.53 -23.90 -9.93
C HIS A 88 30.03 -23.74 -9.66
N ILE A 89 30.60 -24.72 -8.95
CA ILE A 89 32.04 -25.00 -8.99
C ILE A 89 32.23 -26.06 -10.08
N PRO A 90 32.85 -25.75 -11.24
CA PRO A 90 33.37 -26.79 -12.10
C PRO A 90 34.71 -27.27 -11.52
N GLY A 91 34.86 -28.59 -11.45
CA GLY A 91 36.13 -29.26 -11.14
C GLY A 91 37.12 -29.22 -12.29
#